data_AF-A0A954BM79-F1
#
_entry.id   AF-A0A954BM79-F1
#
_cell.length_a   1.000
_cell.length_b   1.000
_cell.length_c   1.000
_cell.angle_alpha   90.00
_cell.angle_beta   90.00
_cell.angle_gamma   90.00
#
_symmetry.space_group_name_H-M   'P 1'
#
loop_
_entity.id
_entity.type
_entity.pdbx_description
1 polymer ?
#
loop_
_entity_poly.entity_id
_entity_poly.type
_entity_poly.pdbx_seq_one_letter_code
_entity_poly.pdbx_strand_id
1 'polypeptide(L)' 'MKDSAPNLLQARRLGVITRHEAVAFVRADCPVCHSEGVSAHSQVTLIHGNRSVVATLFQVTSDW' A
#
# COMPACT_ATOMS: atom_id res chain seq x y z
N MET A 1 16.09 17.85 -8.81
CA MET A 1 14.67 17.49 -9.03
C MET A 1 14.47 16.11 -8.45
N LYS A 2 13.66 15.97 -7.39
CA LYS A 2 13.22 14.64 -6.93
C LYS A 2 12.03 14.29 -7.82
N ASP A 3 12.26 13.42 -8.79
CA ASP A 3 11.18 12.71 -9.48
C ASP A 3 10.54 11.75 -8.47
N SER A 4 9.74 12.31 -7.56
CA SER A 4 8.87 11.53 -6.71
C SER A 4 7.77 10.99 -7.62
N ALA A 5 8.02 9.84 -8.25
CA ALA A 5 6.93 9.07 -8.82
C ALA A 5 5.84 8.96 -7.73
N PRO A 6 4.57 9.32 -8.02
CA PRO A 6 3.55 9.57 -7.00
C PRO A 6 3.23 8.34 -6.12
N ASN A 7 3.76 7.17 -6.48
CA ASN A 7 3.47 5.89 -5.85
C ASN A 7 4.67 5.32 -5.08
N LEU A 8 5.74 6.11 -4.86
CA LEU A 8 6.87 5.68 -4.04
C LEU A 8 6.55 5.89 -2.56
N LEU A 9 6.52 4.77 -1.81
CA LEU A 9 6.24 4.75 -0.38
C LEU A 9 7.40 4.09 0.38
N GLN A 10 7.59 4.50 1.64
CA GLN A 10 8.49 3.80 2.55
C GLN A 10 7.70 2.69 3.25
N ALA A 11 8.19 1.45 3.13
CA ALA A 11 7.58 0.30 3.79
C ALA A 11 8.15 0.10 5.20
N ARG A 12 7.29 -0.15 6.18
CA ARG A 12 7.65 -0.53 7.57
C ARG A 12 6.89 -1.79 7.96
N ARG A 13 7.55 -2.69 8.69
CA ARG A 13 6.89 -3.88 9.26
C ARG A 13 6.01 -3.47 10.43
N LEU A 14 4.71 -3.72 10.34
CA LEU A 14 3.74 -3.39 11.39
C LEU A 14 3.64 -4.44 12.51
N GLY A 15 4.19 -5.65 12.31
CA GLY A 15 4.10 -6.73 13.31
C GLY A 15 2.74 -7.41 13.40
N VAL A 16 1.85 -7.15 12.43
CA VAL A 16 0.53 -7.79 12.34
C VAL A 16 0.65 -9.18 11.74
N ILE A 17 -0.04 -10.16 12.33
CA ILE A 17 -0.22 -11.49 11.74
C ILE A 17 -1.43 -11.43 10.81
N THR A 18 -1.19 -11.56 9.51
CA THR A 18 -2.25 -11.71 8.51
C THR A 18 -2.50 -13.19 8.25
N ARG A 19 -3.70 -13.54 7.77
CA ARG A 19 -4.06 -14.94 7.53
C ARG A 19 -3.47 -15.46 6.21
N HIS A 20 -4.20 -15.29 5.11
CA HIS A 20 -3.93 -15.98 3.85
C HIS A 20 -3.28 -15.11 2.78
N GLU A 21 -3.14 -13.81 3.03
CA GLU A 21 -2.65 -12.86 2.04
C GLU A 21 -1.69 -11.83 2.66
N ALA A 22 -0.82 -11.29 1.80
CA ALA A 22 -0.07 -10.10 2.13
C ALA A 22 -1.04 -8.93 2.23
N VAL A 23 -0.89 -8.11 3.28
CA VAL A 23 -1.72 -6.93 3.50
C VAL A 23 -0.83 -5.69 3.48
N ALA A 24 -1.23 -4.69 2.71
CA ALA A 24 -0.58 -3.39 2.65
C ALA A 24 -1.49 -2.35 3.32
N PHE A 25 -1.06 -1.82 4.45
CA PHE A 25 -1.71 -0.67 5.08
C PHE A 25 -1.10 0.60 4.50
N VAL A 26 -1.92 1.38 3.80
CA VAL A 26 -1.48 2.61 3.11
C VAL A 26 -2.36 3.76 3.56
N ARG A 27 -1.76 4.93 3.80
CA ARG A 27 -2.54 6.12 4.18
C ARG A 27 -3.50 6.51 3.06
N ALA A 28 -4.73 6.84 3.43
CA ALA A 28 -5.78 7.20 2.49
C ALA A 28 -5.48 8.44 1.64
N ASP A 29 -4.55 9.30 2.09
CA ASP A 29 -4.06 10.47 1.35
C ASP A 29 -2.99 10.12 0.29
N CYS A 30 -2.64 8.85 0.12
CA CYS A 30 -1.71 8.40 -0.90
C CYS A 30 -2.35 8.40 -2.31
N PRO A 31 -1.61 8.81 -3.37
CA PRO A 31 -2.11 8.81 -4.74
C PRO A 31 -2.66 7.45 -5.23
N VAL A 32 -2.11 6.35 -4.72
CA VAL A 32 -2.60 4.98 -5.01
C VAL A 32 -4.06 4.79 -4.57
N CYS A 33 -4.47 5.38 -3.44
CA CYS A 33 -5.83 5.28 -2.93
C CYS A 33 -6.81 6.18 -3.70
N HIS A 34 -6.32 7.27 -4.28
CA HIS A 34 -7.13 8.21 -5.07
C HIS A 34 -7.55 7.63 -6.44
N SER A 35 -6.78 6.68 -6.99
CA SER A 35 -7.10 6.02 -8.26
C SER A 35 -8.06 4.83 -8.15
N GLU A 36 -8.15 4.21 -6.97
CA GLU A 36 -8.95 2.99 -6.72
C GLU A 36 -10.37 3.26 -6.19
N GLY A 37 -10.62 4.45 -5.63
CA GLY A 37 -11.82 4.71 -4.84
C GLY A 37 -11.86 3.92 -3.52
N VAL A 38 -12.88 4.13 -2.69
CA VAL A 38 -13.07 3.37 -1.43
C VAL A 38 -13.70 2.02 -1.76
N SER A 39 -12.95 1.17 -2.45
CA SER A 39 -13.38 -0.16 -2.89
C SER A 39 -12.94 -1.21 -1.87
N ALA A 40 -13.89 -2.00 -1.35
CA ALA A 40 -13.56 -3.11 -0.47
C ALA A 40 -12.78 -4.17 -1.26
N HIS A 41 -11.55 -4.51 -0.82
CA HIS A 41 -10.65 -5.51 -1.40
C HIS A 41 -9.86 -5.13 -2.68
N SER A 42 -9.50 -3.87 -2.85
CA SER A 42 -8.49 -3.50 -3.86
C SER A 42 -7.18 -4.28 -3.67
N GLN A 43 -6.60 -4.79 -4.75
CA GLN A 43 -5.29 -5.45 -4.74
C GLN A 43 -4.24 -4.54 -5.35
N VAL A 44 -3.09 -4.43 -4.70
CA VAL A 44 -1.95 -3.65 -5.18
C VAL A 44 -0.73 -4.53 -5.37
N THR A 45 0.07 -4.20 -6.37
CA THR A 45 1.39 -4.82 -6.55
C THR A 45 2.45 -3.93 -5.91
N LEU A 46 3.10 -4.43 -4.88
CA LEU A 46 4.25 -3.79 -4.27
C LEU A 46 5.50 -4.22 -5.03
N ILE A 47 6.36 -3.27 -5.40
CA ILE A 47 7.60 -3.51 -6.15
C ILE A 47 8.77 -2.94 -5.36
N HIS A 48 9.82 -3.74 -5.17
CA HIS A 48 11.07 -3.29 -4.55
C HIS A 48 12.27 -3.94 -5.25
N GLY A 49 12.98 -3.15 -6.07
CA GLY A 49 14.02 -3.65 -6.97
C GLY A 49 13.46 -4.68 -7.95
N ASN A 50 14.04 -5.88 -7.98
CA ASN A 50 13.60 -6.99 -8.83
C ASN A 50 12.55 -7.90 -8.16
N ARG A 51 11.97 -7.49 -7.03
CA ARG A 51 10.96 -8.27 -6.31
C ARG A 51 9.61 -7.59 -6.39
N SER A 52 8.55 -8.39 -6.51
CA SER A 52 7.18 -7.92 -6.42
C SER A 52 6.32 -8.87 -5.60
N VAL A 53 5.26 -8.33 -5.00
CA VAL A 53 4.25 -9.10 -4.27
C VAL A 53 2.88 -8.45 -4.46
N VAL A 54 1.85 -9.27 -4.66
CA VAL A 54 0.45 -8.81 -4.66
C VAL A 54 -0.05 -8.81 -3.22
N ALA A 55 -0.63 -7.70 -2.79
CA ALA A 55 -1.16 -7.51 -1.45
C ALA A 55 -2.56 -6.88 -1.51
N THR A 56 -3.39 -7.24 -0.55
CA THR A 56 -4.69 -6.58 -0.37
C THR A 56 -4.48 -5.24 0.33
N LEU A 57 -5.05 -4.20 -0.27
CA LEU A 57 -4.91 -2.82 0.16
C LEU A 57 -5.91 -2.50 1.27
N PHE A 58 -5.39 -2.07 2.41
CA PHE A 58 -6.17 -1.50 3.49
C PHE A 58 -5.81 -0.02 3.63
N GLN A 59 -6.81 0.83 3.45
CA GLN A 59 -6.65 2.26 3.62
C GLN A 59 -6.71 2.61 5.11
N VAL A 60 -5.73 3.35 5.60
CA VAL A 60 -5.71 3.87 6.98
C VAL A 60 -5.93 5.38 6.96
N THR A 61 -6.86 5.86 7.78
CA THR A 61 -7.14 7.29 7.97
C THR A 61 -6.53 7.85 9.25
N SER A 62 -6.07 6.98 10.15
CA SER A 62 -5.36 7.35 11.37
C SER A 62 -3.88 7.65 11.10
N ASP A 63 -3.31 8.46 11.97
CA ASP A 63 -1.97 9.05 11.98
C ASP A 63 -0.85 8.15 12.57
N TRP A 64 -1.15 6.89 12.84
CA TRP A 64 -0.28 5.91 13.53
C TRP A 64 0.83 5.25 12.68
#